data_AF-A0ABD6CI47-F1
#
_entry.id   AF-A0ABD6CI47-F1
#
_cell.length_a   1.000
_cell.length_b   1.000
_cell.length_c   1.000
_cell.angle_alpha   90.00
_cell.angle_beta   90.00
_cell.angle_gamma   90.00
#
_symmetry.space_group_name_H-M   'P 1'
#
loop_
_entity.id
_entity.type
_entity.pdbx_description
1 polymer ?
#
loop_
_entity_poly.entity_id
_entity_poly.type
_entity_poly.pdbx_seq_one_letter_code
_entity_poly.pdbx_strand_id
1 'polypeptide(L)'
;MKEFERKQLLERVNREGATVGAEIPDEIDVQGEEIELREFVFEIKRRDTVPRGERDRVEEAKKNLRRERLQRLQKIEDGEISYEEGERLAESIVGIDRALNALEQLRPVDLEQEAEVQETADRKRWMRFLKQALGHRDTGGTSGRGGGRL
;
A
#
# COMPACT_ATOMS: atom_id res chain seq x y z
N MET A 1 1.83 -3.56 -25.20
CA MET A 1 2.47 -2.25 -25.53
C MET A 1 3.73 -2.51 -26.36
N LYS A 2 4.34 -1.49 -26.99
CA LYS A 2 5.59 -1.66 -27.74
C LYS A 2 6.80 -1.78 -26.79
N GLU A 3 7.87 -2.43 -27.25
CA GLU A 3 9.05 -2.69 -26.40
C GLU A 3 9.71 -1.40 -25.85
N PHE A 4 9.80 -0.35 -26.67
CA PHE A 4 10.40 0.92 -26.24
C PHE A 4 9.51 1.66 -25.23
N GLU A 5 8.19 1.54 -25.32
CA GLU A 5 7.23 2.09 -24.36
C GLU A 5 7.40 1.38 -23.01
N ARG A 6 7.48 0.05 -23.03
CA ARG A 6 7.75 -0.78 -21.85
C ARG A 6 9.05 -0.39 -21.16
N LYS A 7 10.15 -0.28 -21.91
CA LYS A 7 11.47 0.09 -21.34
C LYS A 7 11.42 1.46 -20.66
N GLN A 8 10.73 2.44 -21.24
CA GLN A 8 10.56 3.76 -20.62
C GLN A 8 9.79 3.68 -19.29
N LEU A 9 8.72 2.89 -19.24
CA LEU A 9 7.95 2.70 -18.00
C LEU A 9 8.79 2.02 -16.92
N LEU A 10 9.52 0.96 -17.26
CA LEU A 10 10.39 0.23 -16.33
C LEU A 10 11.53 1.10 -15.79
N GLU A 11 12.15 1.91 -16.66
CA GLU A 11 13.18 2.87 -16.26
C GLU A 11 12.61 3.92 -15.30
N ARG A 12 11.42 4.45 -15.59
CA ARG A 12 10.75 5.44 -14.75
C ARG A 12 10.49 4.93 -13.33
N VAL A 13 10.00 3.71 -13.18
CA VAL A 13 9.61 3.16 -11.86
C VAL A 13 10.79 2.61 -11.05
N ASN A 14 11.89 2.21 -11.70
CA ASN A 14 13.06 1.65 -11.01
C ASN A 14 14.18 2.67 -10.76
N ARG A 15 14.05 3.89 -11.30
CA ARG A 15 15.03 4.95 -11.07
C ARG A 15 15.14 5.29 -9.58
N GLU A 16 16.38 5.48 -9.12
CA GLU A 16 16.65 6.06 -7.81
C GLU A 16 15.98 7.43 -7.66
N GLY A 17 15.14 7.58 -6.65
CA GLY A 17 14.38 8.82 -6.43
C GLY A 17 13.14 8.98 -7.31
N ALA A 18 12.61 7.91 -7.93
CA ALA A 18 11.36 7.95 -8.69
C ALA A 18 10.17 8.58 -7.92
N THR A 19 10.20 8.57 -6.58
CA THR A 19 9.18 9.17 -5.72
C THR A 19 9.33 10.69 -5.51
N VAL A 20 10.42 11.31 -5.96
CA VAL A 20 10.70 12.74 -5.75
C VAL A 20 9.99 13.56 -6.83
N GLY A 21 9.13 14.48 -6.42
CA GLY A 21 8.34 15.31 -7.34
C GLY A 21 7.18 14.58 -8.04
N ALA A 22 7.06 13.27 -7.86
CA ALA A 22 5.94 12.50 -8.38
C ALA A 22 4.65 12.77 -7.59
N GLU A 23 3.54 12.86 -8.34
CA GLU A 23 2.21 12.94 -7.77
C GLU A 23 1.82 11.60 -7.13
N ILE A 24 1.15 11.65 -5.98
CA ILE A 24 0.60 10.46 -5.34
C ILE A 24 -0.80 10.27 -5.92
N PRO A 25 -1.13 9.10 -6.49
CA PRO A 25 -2.50 8.78 -6.88
C PRO A 25 -3.47 8.98 -5.71
N ASP A 26 -4.67 9.49 -5.99
CA ASP A 26 -5.71 9.63 -4.96
C ASP A 26 -6.03 8.28 -4.33
N GLU A 27 -6.22 7.26 -5.17
CA GLU A 27 -6.63 5.92 -4.78
C GLU A 27 -5.81 4.82 -5.49
N ILE A 28 -5.70 3.66 -4.84
CA ILE A 28 -5.19 2.41 -5.44
C ILE A 28 -5.98 1.20 -4.95
N ASP A 29 -6.06 0.16 -5.77
CA ASP A 29 -6.52 -1.15 -5.32
C ASP A 29 -5.41 -1.93 -4.61
N VAL A 30 -5.69 -2.44 -3.42
CA VAL A 30 -4.83 -3.40 -2.71
C VAL A 30 -5.66 -4.62 -2.36
N GLN A 31 -5.31 -5.78 -2.92
CA GLN A 31 -6.07 -7.04 -2.71
C GLN A 31 -7.58 -6.92 -3.00
N GLY A 32 -7.97 -6.08 -3.97
CA GLY A 32 -9.36 -5.89 -4.37
C GLY A 32 -10.16 -4.90 -3.52
N GLU A 33 -9.48 -4.17 -2.62
CA GLU A 33 -10.07 -3.04 -1.88
C GLU A 33 -9.45 -1.72 -2.36
N GLU A 34 -10.30 -0.74 -2.64
CA GLU A 34 -9.87 0.62 -2.97
C GLU A 34 -9.40 1.37 -1.72
N ILE A 35 -8.22 1.98 -1.82
CA ILE A 35 -7.57 2.71 -0.73
C ILE A 35 -7.27 4.13 -1.15
N GLU A 36 -7.67 5.10 -0.34
CA GLU A 36 -7.30 6.53 -0.41
C GLU A 36 -5.80 6.74 -0.13
N LEU A 37 -4.93 6.32 -1.07
CA LEU A 37 -3.48 6.30 -0.93
C LEU A 37 -2.90 7.68 -0.59
N ARG A 38 -3.40 8.73 -1.22
CA ARG A 38 -2.94 10.09 -0.99
C ARG A 38 -3.16 10.51 0.46
N GLU A 39 -4.39 10.34 0.97
CA GLU A 39 -4.73 10.64 2.36
C GLU A 39 -3.88 9.80 3.32
N PHE A 40 -3.73 8.50 3.03
CA PHE A 40 -2.91 7.60 3.82
C PHE A 40 -1.46 8.10 3.98
N VAL A 41 -0.80 8.48 2.87
CA VAL A 41 0.59 8.98 2.92
C VAL A 41 0.68 10.28 3.70
N PHE A 42 -0.27 11.19 3.55
CA PHE A 42 -0.27 12.46 4.30
C PHE A 42 -0.44 12.23 5.79
N GLU A 43 -1.34 11.34 6.20
CA GLU A 43 -1.60 11.02 7.61
C GLU A 43 -0.42 10.30 8.26
N ILE A 44 0.31 9.44 7.53
CA ILE A 44 1.57 8.86 8.01
C ILE A 44 2.64 9.92 8.23
N LYS A 45 2.81 10.83 7.28
CA LYS A 45 3.82 11.88 7.38
C LYS A 45 3.57 12.88 8.50
N ARG A 46 2.34 12.97 9.00
CA ARG A 46 1.98 13.78 10.17
C ARG A 46 2.42 13.15 11.49
N ARG A 47 2.89 11.90 11.47
CA ARG A 47 3.26 11.15 12.67
C ARG A 47 4.75 10.87 12.71
N ASP A 48 5.31 11.03 13.89
CA ASP A 48 6.71 10.68 14.14
C ASP A 48 6.89 9.25 14.67
N THR A 49 5.82 8.66 15.25
CA THR A 49 5.91 7.37 15.94
C THR A 49 4.77 6.38 15.66
N VAL A 50 5.08 5.09 15.81
CA VAL A 50 4.11 3.99 15.77
C VAL A 50 3.82 3.50 17.19
N PRO A 51 2.54 3.55 17.64
CA PRO A 51 2.11 2.95 18.90
C PRO A 51 2.43 1.47 18.96
N ARG A 52 2.81 0.95 20.15
CA ARG A 52 3.28 -0.44 20.28
C ARG A 52 2.28 -1.47 19.76
N GLY A 53 0.99 -1.27 20.02
CA GLY A 53 -0.09 -2.17 19.56
C GLY A 53 -0.35 -2.15 18.05
N GLU A 54 0.28 -1.24 17.30
CA GLU A 54 0.08 -1.07 15.85
C GLU A 54 1.30 -1.52 15.03
N ARG A 55 2.41 -1.90 15.67
CA ARG A 55 3.67 -2.27 14.98
C ARG A 55 3.47 -3.43 14.00
N ASP A 56 2.82 -4.50 14.44
CA ASP A 56 2.58 -5.68 13.59
C ASP A 56 1.71 -5.33 12.39
N ARG A 57 0.73 -4.45 12.57
CA ARG A 57 -0.15 -3.97 11.48
C ARG A 57 0.61 -3.11 10.47
N VAL A 58 1.53 -2.26 10.93
CA VAL A 58 2.40 -1.49 10.04
C VAL A 58 3.29 -2.41 9.22
N GLU A 59 3.88 -3.43 9.84
CA GLU A 59 4.73 -4.39 9.11
C GLU A 59 3.94 -5.22 8.09
N GLU A 60 2.72 -5.64 8.43
CA GLU A 60 1.86 -6.36 7.49
C GLU A 60 1.38 -5.45 6.35
N ALA A 61 1.06 -4.17 6.61
CA ALA A 61 0.75 -3.19 5.57
C ALA A 61 1.94 -2.98 4.61
N LYS A 62 3.16 -2.81 5.13
CA LYS A 62 4.38 -2.72 4.31
C LYS A 62 4.55 -3.97 3.43
N LYS A 63 4.32 -5.17 3.98
CA LYS A 63 4.42 -6.43 3.24
C LYS A 63 3.42 -6.49 2.08
N ASN A 64 2.18 -6.07 2.30
CA ASN A 64 1.16 -6.04 1.27
C ASN A 64 1.48 -5.02 0.16
N LEU A 65 1.86 -3.80 0.54
CA LEU A 65 2.29 -2.78 -0.42
C LEU A 65 3.47 -3.25 -1.29
N ARG A 66 4.47 -3.91 -0.71
CA ARG A 66 5.59 -4.50 -1.48
C ARG A 66 5.12 -5.57 -2.46
N ARG A 67 4.13 -6.39 -2.07
CA ARG A 67 3.52 -7.40 -2.96
C ARG A 67 2.80 -6.73 -4.13
N GLU A 68 1.96 -5.73 -3.85
CA GLU A 68 1.21 -4.98 -4.86
C GLU A 68 2.14 -4.27 -5.86
N ARG A 69 3.24 -3.68 -5.36
CA ARG A 69 4.30 -3.10 -6.20
C ARG A 69 4.85 -4.13 -7.18
N LEU A 70 5.25 -5.30 -6.68
CA LEU A 70 5.85 -6.37 -7.48
C LEU A 70 4.88 -6.89 -8.56
N GLN A 71 3.61 -7.09 -8.19
CA GLN A 71 2.59 -7.55 -9.14
C GLN A 71 2.36 -6.55 -10.28
N ARG A 72 2.33 -5.24 -9.98
CA ARG A 72 2.21 -4.19 -11.00
C ARG A 72 3.45 -4.13 -11.89
N LEU A 73 4.64 -4.25 -11.30
CA LEU A 73 5.89 -4.26 -12.03
C LEU A 73 5.91 -5.43 -13.02
N GLN A 74 5.55 -6.63 -12.58
CA GLN A 74 5.47 -7.83 -13.44
C GLN A 74 4.53 -7.60 -14.64
N LYS A 75 3.35 -7.02 -14.43
CA LYS A 75 2.41 -6.71 -15.52
C LYS A 75 3.01 -5.77 -16.58
N ILE A 76 3.81 -4.79 -16.17
CA ILE A 76 4.54 -3.91 -17.09
C ILE A 76 5.64 -4.69 -17.81
N GLU A 77 6.40 -5.53 -17.10
CA GLU A 77 7.46 -6.38 -17.66
C GLU A 77 6.93 -7.35 -18.73
N ASP A 78 5.78 -7.99 -18.47
CA ASP A 78 5.11 -8.90 -19.41
C ASP A 78 4.74 -8.16 -20.70
N GLY A 79 4.33 -6.90 -20.60
CA GLY A 79 4.07 -6.02 -21.74
C GLY A 79 2.79 -6.35 -22.52
N GLU A 80 1.96 -7.26 -22.00
CA GLU A 80 0.69 -7.72 -22.58
C GLU A 80 -0.47 -6.73 -22.42
N ILE A 81 -0.23 -5.60 -21.74
CA ILE A 81 -1.18 -4.52 -21.50
C ILE A 81 -1.01 -3.34 -22.47
N SER A 82 -1.99 -2.45 -22.56
CA SER A 82 -1.84 -1.19 -23.33
C SER A 82 -0.83 -0.25 -22.67
N TYR A 83 -0.31 0.71 -23.44
CA TYR A 83 0.59 1.72 -22.89
C TYR A 83 -0.08 2.54 -21.78
N GLU A 84 -1.33 2.97 -21.99
CA GLU A 84 -2.13 3.71 -21.01
C GLU A 84 -2.32 2.93 -19.70
N GLU A 85 -2.56 1.61 -19.78
CA GLU A 85 -2.62 0.77 -18.60
C GLU A 85 -1.26 0.66 -17.92
N GLY A 86 -0.18 0.51 -18.69
CA GLY A 86 1.18 0.53 -18.15
C GLY A 86 1.54 1.85 -17.45
N GLU A 87 1.05 2.97 -17.97
CA GLU A 87 1.24 4.29 -17.36
C GLU A 87 0.54 4.40 -16.00
N ARG A 88 -0.73 3.96 -15.92
CA ARG A 88 -1.48 3.87 -14.65
C ARG A 88 -0.80 2.97 -13.63
N LEU A 89 -0.35 1.79 -14.05
CA LEU A 89 0.37 0.86 -13.16
C LEU A 89 1.68 1.47 -12.65
N ALA A 90 2.40 2.20 -13.49
CA ALA A 90 3.64 2.86 -13.11
C ALA A 90 3.41 4.03 -12.13
N GLU A 91 2.36 4.83 -12.31
CA GLU A 91 1.96 5.84 -11.32
C GLU A 91 1.60 5.20 -9.98
N SER A 92 0.84 4.10 -10.01
CA SER A 92 0.49 3.33 -8.83
C SER A 92 1.72 2.77 -8.12
N ILE A 93 2.72 2.25 -8.86
CA ILE A 93 4.01 1.80 -8.29
C ILE A 93 4.72 2.94 -7.56
N VAL A 94 4.83 4.12 -8.19
CA VAL A 94 5.50 5.27 -7.56
C VAL A 94 4.75 5.74 -6.31
N GLY A 95 3.42 5.72 -6.33
CA GLY A 95 2.60 5.98 -5.15
C GLY A 95 2.86 4.98 -4.02
N ILE A 96 2.91 3.68 -4.34
CA ILE A 96 3.23 2.62 -3.38
C ILE A 96 4.62 2.80 -2.78
N ASP A 97 5.64 3.10 -3.59
CA ASP A 97 7.01 3.34 -3.13
C ASP A 97 7.07 4.54 -2.16
N ARG A 98 6.27 5.57 -2.43
CA ARG A 98 6.17 6.74 -1.56
C ARG A 98 5.48 6.43 -0.23
N ALA A 99 4.46 5.56 -0.24
CA ALA A 99 3.82 5.08 0.98
C ALA A 99 4.75 4.18 1.81
N LEU A 100 5.50 3.29 1.17
CA LEU A 100 6.52 2.47 1.82
C LEU A 100 7.59 3.33 2.50
N ASN A 101 8.12 4.33 1.78
CA ASN A 101 9.09 5.26 2.33
C ASN A 101 8.55 6.01 3.56
N ALA A 102 7.28 6.44 3.53
CA ALA A 102 6.65 7.11 4.66
C ALA A 102 6.53 6.17 5.88
N LEU A 103 6.11 4.92 5.67
CA LEU A 103 6.00 3.91 6.74
C LEU A 103 7.36 3.50 7.31
N GLU A 104 8.42 3.52 6.51
CA GLU A 104 9.79 3.17 6.94
C GLU A 104 10.45 4.28 7.78
N GLN A 105 10.03 5.53 7.62
CA GLN A 105 10.53 6.66 8.40
C GLN A 105 9.95 6.74 9.82
N LEU A 106 8.86 6.01 10.09
CA LEU A 106 8.22 6.03 11.40
C LEU A 106 9.11 5.37 12.47
N ARG A 107 9.27 6.05 13.61
CA ARG A 107 10.02 5.52 14.75
C ARG A 107 9.10 4.71 15.69
N PRO A 108 9.61 3.69 16.39
CA PRO A 108 8.86 3.10 17.49
C PRO A 108 8.63 4.15 18.60
N VAL A 109 7.42 4.23 19.16
CA VAL A 109 7.19 5.04 20.38
C VAL A 109 7.95 4.43 21.57
N ASP A 110 8.54 5.28 22.40
CA ASP A 110 9.23 4.89 23.64
C ASP A 110 8.24 4.75 24.80
N LEU A 111 8.46 3.78 25.70
CA LEU A 111 7.50 3.39 26.75
C LEU A 111 7.17 4.53 27.73
N GLU A 112 8.07 5.49 27.93
CA GLU A 112 7.87 6.64 28.82
C GLU A 112 6.97 7.74 28.22
N GLN A 113 6.82 7.80 26.89
CA GLN A 113 6.05 8.84 26.18
C GLN A 113 4.59 8.46 25.92
N GLU A 114 4.15 7.27 26.33
CA GLU A 114 2.81 6.76 26.03
C GLU A 114 1.69 7.55 26.77
N ALA A 115 2.06 8.39 27.75
CA ALA A 115 1.14 9.13 28.62
C ALA A 115 0.59 10.46 28.04
N GLU A 116 1.18 11.04 26.97
CA GLU A 116 0.83 12.40 26.55
C GLU A 116 -0.03 12.52 25.28
N VAL A 117 -0.32 11.43 24.56
CA VAL A 117 -0.95 11.54 23.23
C VAL A 117 -2.49 11.63 23.33
N GLN A 118 -2.96 12.87 23.51
CA GLN A 118 -4.34 13.34 23.30
C GLN A 118 -4.79 13.16 21.84
N GLU A 119 -5.17 11.95 21.39
CA GLU A 119 -5.49 11.80 19.95
C GLU A 119 -6.43 10.62 19.61
N THR A 120 -7.61 10.57 20.23
CA THR A 120 -8.57 9.48 19.96
C THR A 120 -9.11 9.51 18.51
N ALA A 121 -9.26 10.71 17.91
CA ALA A 121 -9.79 10.87 16.56
C ALA A 121 -8.77 10.44 15.49
N ASP A 122 -7.53 10.91 15.58
CA ASP A 122 -6.50 10.58 14.59
C ASP A 122 -6.03 9.14 14.74
N ARG A 123 -6.06 8.57 15.95
CA ARG A 123 -5.93 7.12 16.16
C ARG A 123 -7.01 6.33 15.42
N LYS A 124 -8.28 6.78 15.39
CA LYS A 124 -9.35 6.08 14.67
C LYS A 124 -9.17 6.17 13.15
N ARG A 125 -8.75 7.33 12.64
CA ARG A 125 -8.49 7.52 11.21
C ARG A 125 -7.32 6.66 10.74
N TRP A 126 -6.23 6.70 11.48
CA TRP A 126 -5.08 5.80 11.33
C TRP A 126 -5.46 4.32 11.29
N MET A 127 -6.28 3.89 12.24
CA MET A 127 -6.79 2.53 12.35
C MET A 127 -7.60 2.10 11.13
N ARG A 128 -8.41 3.00 10.54
CA ARG A 128 -9.17 2.72 9.32
C ARG A 128 -8.20 2.45 8.16
N PHE A 129 -7.17 3.28 8.01
CA PHE A 129 -6.21 3.12 6.92
C PHE A 129 -5.35 1.87 7.03
N LEU A 130 -4.86 1.54 8.24
CA LEU A 130 -4.13 0.29 8.42
C LEU A 130 -5.01 -0.90 8.05
N LYS A 131 -6.29 -0.92 8.45
CA LYS A 131 -7.20 -2.01 8.06
C LYS A 131 -7.38 -2.15 6.55
N GLN A 132 -7.44 -1.04 5.82
CA GLN A 132 -7.54 -1.04 4.35
C GLN A 132 -6.25 -1.57 3.72
N ALA A 133 -5.08 -1.07 4.12
CA ALA A 133 -3.78 -1.49 3.59
C ALA A 133 -3.42 -2.96 3.92
N LEU A 134 -4.01 -3.49 5.00
CA LEU A 134 -3.85 -4.90 5.37
C LEU A 134 -4.57 -5.84 4.40
N GLY A 135 -5.58 -5.36 3.66
CA GLY A 135 -6.56 -6.22 3.01
C GLY A 135 -7.25 -7.07 4.07
N HIS A 136 -8.58 -7.06 4.17
CA HIS A 136 -9.19 -8.15 4.92
C HIS A 136 -8.80 -9.44 4.18
N ARG A 137 -8.03 -10.33 4.84
CA ARG A 137 -8.02 -11.74 4.47
C ARG A 137 -9.48 -12.10 4.29
N ASP A 138 -9.87 -12.46 3.08
CA ASP A 138 -11.17 -13.03 2.81
C ASP A 138 -11.44 -14.09 3.88
N THR A 139 -12.33 -13.77 4.80
CA THR A 139 -13.13 -14.76 5.50
C THR A 139 -14.16 -15.25 4.49
N GLY A 140 -13.67 -15.93 3.45
CA GLY A 140 -14.46 -16.40 2.31
C GLY A 140 -14.20 -17.87 2.04
N GLY A 141 -15.11 -18.73 2.51
CA GLY A 141 -15.39 -20.01 1.85
C GLY A 141 -15.13 -21.31 2.64
N THR A 142 -15.78 -21.53 3.78
CA THR A 142 -16.32 -22.90 4.06
C THR A 142 -17.78 -22.91 3.64
N SER A 143 -18.00 -23.08 2.35
CA SER A 143 -19.30 -23.41 1.76
C SER A 143 -19.07 -24.43 0.65
N GLY A 144 -18.77 -25.65 1.06
CA GLY A 144 -18.60 -26.84 0.21
C GLY A 144 -19.39 -28.02 0.78
N ARG A 145 -20.68 -28.03 0.47
CA ARG A 145 -21.72 -29.05 0.73
C ARG A 145 -21.32 -30.47 0.30
N GLY A 146 -21.69 -31.49 1.09
CA GLY A 146 -21.78 -32.87 0.59
C GLY A 146 -22.01 -33.94 1.66
N GLY A 147 -23.24 -34.43 1.80
CA GLY A 147 -23.51 -35.62 2.60
C GLY A 147 -24.97 -35.79 2.99
N GLY A 148 -25.85 -35.97 2.00
CA GLY A 148 -27.22 -36.41 2.24
C GLY A 148 -27.25 -37.74 3.01
N ARG A 149 -28.20 -37.87 3.93
CA ARG A 149 -28.56 -39.15 4.52
C ARG A 149 -30.01 -39.45 4.20
N LEU A 150 -30.16 -40.71 3.80
CA LEU A 150 -31.36 -41.49 3.52
C LEU A 150 -32.35 -41.46 4.69
#